data_AF-A0A4U7F4Z1-F1
#
_entry.id   AF-A0A4U7F4Z1-F1
#
_cell.length_a   1.000
_cell.length_b   1.000
_cell.length_c   1.000
_cell.angle_alpha   90.00
_cell.angle_beta   90.00
_cell.angle_gamma   90.00
#
_symmetry.space_group_name_H-M   'P 1'
#
loop_
_entity.id
_entity.type
_entity.pdbx_description
1 polymer ?
#
loop_
_entity_poly.entity_id
_entity_poly.type
_entity_poly.pdbx_seq_one_letter_code
_entity_poly.pdbx_strand_id
1 'polypeptide(L)'
;MTAVGIDGVGIWSGNLKLDLPGTFALEKGDDPEKYTKGLGLNNSSFPDVYEDIVTMGANAAKNLMDRKGLDPADIGRIDVATESAFDHSKPVSTYIAGCLEQVYDGDFTHANKGERKFACLAGTQAIDDAYNWIRAGRNRGRAALVISTDTALYERGDPGEATQGAGAVAMLIDEDPSIVALSTDQGYGSKDETDFLKPNQQFPSVDGKRSVQVYLSRMREALEDYESVTDDIELDDFVYAPFHTPFPGMVRKAALLAYRHVIRDSEYEDELADEIGRQPREDDFADRESYEEAIRDYMDELKRTEQYQSWYDTVVEPTLGLSREVGNWYTSSVHLARVSALRDALDRDAEFVDDTLLVASYGSGAQAEIHAETIREGWRAEIEGLDIDEQLAARYDLTWSEYEDVHDVHEYDMDVGREIEEFTQPESEFVFTGWGRMNERKYEYVE
;
A
#
# COMPACT_ATOMS: atom_id res chain seq x y z
N MET A 1 -8.58 -14.39 24.45
CA MET A 1 -9.07 -13.02 24.19
C MET A 1 -9.72 -13.05 22.82
N THR A 2 -10.77 -12.27 22.59
CA THR A 2 -11.40 -12.15 21.27
C THR A 2 -10.35 -11.69 20.25
N ALA A 3 -10.31 -12.34 19.09
CA ALA A 3 -9.40 -11.92 18.03
C ALA A 3 -9.86 -10.56 17.49
N VAL A 4 -8.92 -9.70 17.07
CA VAL A 4 -9.22 -8.41 16.45
C VAL A 4 -8.40 -8.31 15.19
N GLY A 5 -8.98 -7.80 14.11
CA GLY A 5 -8.27 -7.61 12.86
C GLY A 5 -9.18 -7.15 11.73
N ILE A 6 -8.78 -7.44 10.50
CA ILE A 6 -9.48 -6.97 9.30
C ILE A 6 -10.63 -7.93 9.00
N ASP A 7 -11.86 -7.43 9.12
CA ASP A 7 -13.08 -8.19 8.85
C ASP A 7 -13.57 -8.03 7.41
N GLY A 8 -13.22 -6.95 6.73
CA GLY A 8 -13.60 -6.70 5.35
C GLY A 8 -12.72 -5.62 4.73
N VAL A 9 -12.57 -5.66 3.40
CA VAL A 9 -11.82 -4.64 2.64
C VAL A 9 -12.60 -4.19 1.42
N GLY A 10 -12.63 -2.90 1.12
CA GLY A 10 -13.14 -2.34 -0.13
C GLY A 10 -12.04 -1.58 -0.86
N ILE A 11 -12.06 -1.58 -2.19
CA ILE A 11 -11.01 -0.98 -3.02
C ILE A 11 -11.65 -0.04 -4.04
N TRP A 12 -10.99 1.08 -4.30
CA TRP A 12 -11.32 1.97 -5.41
C TRP A 12 -10.04 2.41 -6.13
N SER A 13 -9.89 2.05 -7.41
CA SER A 13 -8.83 2.58 -8.28
C SER A 13 -9.25 3.91 -8.88
N GLY A 14 -8.31 4.82 -9.13
CA GLY A 14 -8.60 5.94 -10.04
C GLY A 14 -9.02 5.44 -11.43
N ASN A 15 -9.93 6.17 -12.07
CA ASN A 15 -10.61 5.75 -13.30
C ASN A 15 -9.75 5.85 -14.57
N LEU A 16 -8.60 6.52 -14.50
CA LEU A 16 -7.72 6.72 -15.65
C LEU A 16 -6.52 5.79 -15.59
N LYS A 17 -6.05 5.34 -16.76
CA LYS A 17 -4.93 4.41 -16.91
C LYS A 17 -3.88 4.98 -17.85
N LEU A 18 -2.62 4.99 -17.41
CA LEU A 18 -1.47 5.29 -18.26
C LEU A 18 -0.67 4.01 -18.53
N ASP A 19 -0.55 3.62 -19.80
CA ASP A 19 0.30 2.51 -20.25
C ASP A 19 1.78 2.93 -20.22
N LEU A 20 2.55 2.34 -19.29
CA LEU A 20 3.97 2.66 -19.14
C LEU A 20 4.82 2.16 -20.32
N PRO A 21 4.80 0.87 -20.70
CA PRO A 21 5.58 0.39 -21.84
C PRO A 21 5.12 0.93 -23.20
N GLY A 22 3.82 1.13 -23.39
CA GLY A 22 3.24 1.49 -24.68
C GLY A 22 3.10 3.00 -24.94
N THR A 23 2.85 3.80 -23.91
CA THR A 23 2.65 5.26 -24.05
C THR A 23 3.82 6.03 -23.44
N PHE A 24 4.12 5.81 -22.15
CA PHE A 24 5.14 6.58 -21.43
C PHE A 24 6.55 6.35 -21.97
N ALA A 25 6.93 5.08 -22.19
CA ALA A 25 8.26 4.71 -22.67
C ALA A 25 8.58 5.32 -24.04
N LEU A 26 7.60 5.33 -24.94
CA LEU A 26 7.76 5.91 -26.28
C LEU A 26 8.07 7.40 -26.22
N GLU A 27 7.36 8.15 -25.37
CA GLU A 27 7.57 9.59 -25.24
C GLU A 27 8.90 9.92 -24.54
N LYS A 28 9.29 9.13 -23.53
CA LYS A 28 10.59 9.30 -22.88
C LYS A 28 11.77 8.82 -23.73
N GLY A 29 11.51 8.10 -24.83
CA GLY A 29 12.55 7.46 -25.65
C GLY A 29 13.28 6.34 -24.92
N ASP A 30 12.61 5.70 -23.96
CA ASP A 30 13.12 4.62 -23.14
C ASP A 30 12.75 3.23 -23.72
N ASP A 31 13.53 2.21 -23.37
CA ASP A 31 13.17 0.81 -23.66
C ASP A 31 11.97 0.40 -22.77
N PRO A 32 10.87 -0.15 -23.32
CA PRO A 32 9.74 -0.64 -22.53
C PRO A 32 10.12 -1.60 -21.39
N GLU A 33 11.18 -2.39 -21.55
CA GLU A 33 11.67 -3.31 -20.52
C GLU A 33 12.22 -2.59 -19.27
N LYS A 34 12.58 -1.30 -19.38
CA LYS A 34 12.95 -0.46 -18.24
C LYS A 34 11.81 -0.40 -17.21
N TYR A 35 10.56 -0.33 -17.68
CA TYR A 35 9.38 -0.24 -16.82
C TYR A 35 8.91 -1.63 -16.38
N THR A 36 8.73 -2.55 -17.33
CA THR A 36 8.16 -3.87 -17.05
C THR A 36 9.12 -4.83 -16.33
N LYS A 37 10.43 -4.77 -16.59
CA LYS A 37 11.44 -5.60 -15.90
C LYS A 37 12.22 -4.81 -14.85
N GLY A 38 12.62 -3.58 -15.19
CA GLY A 38 13.39 -2.73 -14.28
C GLY A 38 12.58 -2.35 -13.05
N LEU A 39 11.47 -1.63 -13.24
CA LEU A 39 10.56 -1.26 -12.16
C LEU A 39 9.60 -2.40 -11.79
N GLY A 40 9.16 -3.18 -12.77
CA GLY A 40 8.09 -4.17 -12.61
C GLY A 40 6.68 -3.61 -12.80
N LEU A 41 6.53 -2.44 -13.41
CA LEU A 41 5.24 -1.77 -13.57
C LEU A 41 4.77 -1.85 -15.02
N ASN A 42 3.47 -2.09 -15.19
CA ASN A 42 2.79 -2.11 -16.49
C ASN A 42 1.97 -0.83 -16.68
N ASN A 43 1.19 -0.45 -15.67
CA ASN A 43 0.26 0.67 -15.76
C ASN A 43 0.27 1.52 -14.50
N SER A 44 -0.07 2.80 -14.65
CA SER A 44 -0.40 3.71 -13.55
C SER A 44 -1.89 4.04 -13.56
N SER A 45 -2.45 4.21 -12.37
CA SER A 45 -3.83 4.69 -12.16
C SER A 45 -3.83 6.17 -11.81
N PHE A 46 -4.80 6.94 -12.33
CA PHE A 46 -4.96 8.35 -12.04
C PHE A 46 -6.42 8.72 -11.79
N PRO A 47 -6.68 9.73 -10.94
CA PRO A 47 -8.03 10.24 -10.75
C PRO A 47 -8.45 11.09 -11.95
N ASP A 48 -9.70 10.91 -12.40
CA ASP A 48 -10.34 11.85 -13.33
C ASP A 48 -10.68 13.19 -12.64
N VAL A 49 -11.21 14.16 -13.38
CA VAL A 49 -11.53 15.51 -12.91
C VAL A 49 -12.56 15.54 -11.75
N TYR A 50 -13.38 14.50 -11.65
CA TYR A 50 -14.36 14.32 -10.59
C TYR A 50 -13.83 13.51 -9.40
N GLU A 51 -12.60 13.02 -9.47
CA GLU A 51 -12.01 12.16 -8.45
C GLU A 51 -10.94 12.86 -7.60
N ASP A 52 -10.97 12.60 -6.31
CA ASP A 52 -9.91 12.95 -5.38
C ASP A 52 -9.82 11.94 -4.23
N ILE A 53 -8.94 12.20 -3.27
CA ILE A 53 -8.75 11.30 -2.12
C ILE A 53 -10.03 11.09 -1.28
N VAL A 54 -10.97 12.04 -1.29
CA VAL A 54 -12.26 11.90 -0.59
C VAL A 54 -13.18 10.99 -1.39
N THR A 55 -13.36 11.22 -2.69
CA THR A 55 -14.27 10.39 -3.50
C THR A 55 -13.79 8.95 -3.58
N MET A 56 -12.50 8.73 -3.86
CA MET A 56 -11.92 7.38 -3.90
C MET A 56 -12.09 6.68 -2.55
N GLY A 57 -11.80 7.37 -1.44
CA GLY A 57 -11.97 6.82 -0.10
C GLY A 57 -13.43 6.53 0.27
N ALA A 58 -14.36 7.40 -0.15
CA ALA A 58 -15.79 7.24 0.10
C ALA A 58 -16.40 6.10 -0.72
N ASN A 59 -16.01 5.96 -1.99
CA ASN A 59 -16.45 4.86 -2.86
C ASN A 59 -15.91 3.51 -2.34
N ALA A 60 -14.63 3.43 -1.96
CA ALA A 60 -14.06 2.22 -1.34
C ALA A 60 -14.80 1.84 -0.04
N ALA A 61 -15.12 2.83 0.80
CA ALA A 61 -15.87 2.62 2.04
C ALA A 61 -17.32 2.18 1.78
N LYS A 62 -18.01 2.79 0.82
CA LYS A 62 -19.37 2.41 0.43
C LYS A 62 -19.41 0.99 -0.11
N ASN A 63 -18.50 0.62 -1.02
CA ASN A 63 -18.41 -0.74 -1.56
C ASN A 63 -18.17 -1.78 -0.45
N LEU A 64 -17.39 -1.44 0.58
CA LEU A 64 -17.21 -2.28 1.75
C LEU A 64 -18.49 -2.38 2.59
N MET A 65 -19.08 -1.24 2.97
CA MET A 65 -20.26 -1.20 3.82
C MET A 65 -21.47 -1.88 3.17
N ASP A 66 -21.71 -1.68 1.88
CA ASP A 66 -22.80 -2.32 1.13
C ASP A 66 -22.66 -3.84 1.12
N ARG A 67 -21.46 -4.36 0.84
CA ARG A 67 -21.21 -5.81 0.80
C ARG A 67 -21.33 -6.46 2.17
N LYS A 68 -20.94 -5.76 3.23
CA LYS A 68 -21.07 -6.23 4.61
C LYS A 68 -22.48 -5.97 5.19
N GLY A 69 -23.33 -5.22 4.50
CA GLY A 69 -24.66 -4.84 4.97
C GLY A 69 -24.62 -3.99 6.24
N LEU A 70 -23.67 -3.05 6.31
CA LEU A 70 -23.44 -2.18 7.48
C LEU A 70 -24.21 -0.87 7.38
N ASP A 71 -24.66 -0.38 8.53
CA ASP A 71 -25.26 0.94 8.69
C ASP A 71 -24.31 1.88 9.45
N PRO A 72 -24.51 3.22 9.39
CA PRO A 72 -23.70 4.18 10.15
C PRO A 72 -23.62 3.89 11.66
N ALA A 73 -24.63 3.24 12.24
CA ALA A 73 -24.70 2.90 13.66
C ALA A 73 -23.71 1.80 14.10
N ASP A 74 -23.22 0.99 13.15
CA ASP A 74 -22.28 -0.10 13.39
C ASP A 74 -20.82 0.40 13.47
N ILE A 75 -20.57 1.62 13.00
CA ILE A 75 -19.22 2.22 12.92
C ILE A 75 -19.00 3.18 14.07
N GLY A 76 -18.04 2.86 14.95
CA GLY A 76 -17.70 3.70 16.09
C GLY A 76 -16.52 4.64 15.84
N ARG A 77 -15.78 4.43 14.76
CA ARG A 77 -14.58 5.19 14.40
C ARG A 77 -14.38 5.21 12.88
N ILE A 78 -13.97 6.36 12.34
CA ILE A 78 -13.56 6.55 10.94
C ILE A 78 -12.20 7.25 10.94
N ASP A 79 -11.15 6.52 10.59
CA ASP A 79 -9.81 7.09 10.44
C ASP A 79 -9.39 7.10 8.98
N VAL A 80 -8.82 8.22 8.54
CA VAL A 80 -8.20 8.31 7.22
C VAL A 80 -6.68 8.39 7.36
N ALA A 81 -5.97 7.53 6.66
CA ALA A 81 -4.53 7.62 6.47
C ALA A 81 -4.26 8.19 5.08
N THR A 82 -3.51 9.28 5.00
CA THR A 82 -3.14 9.91 3.72
C THR A 82 -1.90 10.78 3.89
N GLU A 83 -1.10 10.86 2.84
CA GLU A 83 -0.05 11.86 2.69
C GLU A 83 -0.33 12.88 1.58
N SER A 84 -1.54 12.83 1.00
CA SER A 84 -2.07 13.72 -0.04
C SER A 84 -3.15 14.68 0.47
N ALA A 85 -3.26 14.86 1.79
CA ALA A 85 -4.23 15.79 2.40
C ALA A 85 -4.12 17.22 1.85
N PHE A 86 -5.26 17.83 1.57
CA PHE A 86 -5.38 19.20 1.02
C PHE A 86 -5.75 20.27 2.05
N ASP A 87 -6.10 19.88 3.28
CA ASP A 87 -6.47 20.80 4.36
C ASP A 87 -5.55 20.58 5.57
N HIS A 88 -5.10 21.68 6.19
CA HIS A 88 -4.16 21.63 7.32
C HIS A 88 -4.85 21.47 8.68
N SER A 89 -6.17 21.44 8.73
CA SER A 89 -6.95 21.35 9.97
C SER A 89 -8.15 20.43 9.88
N LYS A 90 -8.94 20.46 8.80
CA LYS A 90 -10.14 19.63 8.66
C LYS A 90 -9.76 18.27 8.06
N PRO A 91 -9.94 17.16 8.80
CA PRO A 91 -9.51 15.85 8.32
C PRO A 91 -10.43 15.31 7.22
N VAL A 92 -9.84 14.57 6.27
CA VAL A 92 -10.51 13.88 5.17
C VAL A 92 -11.61 12.94 5.66
N SER A 93 -11.44 12.30 6.82
CA SER A 93 -12.45 11.43 7.45
C SER A 93 -13.79 12.12 7.69
N THR A 94 -13.80 13.44 7.90
CA THR A 94 -15.06 14.19 8.03
C THR A 94 -15.74 14.48 6.71
N TYR A 95 -15.00 14.56 5.61
CA TYR A 95 -15.58 14.66 4.27
C TYR A 95 -16.16 13.31 3.83
N ILE A 96 -15.40 12.22 4.01
CA ILE A 96 -15.88 10.86 3.67
C ILE A 96 -17.14 10.49 4.44
N ALA A 97 -17.19 10.75 5.76
CA ALA A 97 -18.40 10.53 6.54
C ALA A 97 -19.60 11.31 5.98
N GLY A 98 -19.39 12.55 5.55
CA GLY A 98 -20.43 13.37 4.91
C GLY A 98 -20.86 12.88 3.54
N CYS A 99 -19.98 12.21 2.78
CA CYS A 99 -20.36 11.52 1.54
C CYS A 99 -21.26 10.31 1.85
N LEU A 100 -20.83 9.44 2.76
CA LEU A 100 -21.60 8.25 3.16
C LEU A 100 -22.99 8.61 3.72
N GLU A 101 -23.10 9.72 4.47
CA GLU A 101 -24.39 10.25 4.98
C GLU A 101 -25.38 10.66 3.88
N GLN A 102 -24.96 10.78 2.61
CA GLN A 102 -25.87 11.05 1.49
C GLN A 102 -26.64 9.81 1.04
N VAL A 103 -26.09 8.61 1.25
CA VAL A 103 -26.59 7.35 0.70
C VAL A 103 -27.06 6.35 1.75
N TYR A 104 -26.66 6.52 3.02
CA TYR A 104 -27.11 5.69 4.13
C TYR A 104 -28.16 6.37 5.00
N ASP A 105 -29.07 5.58 5.56
CA ASP A 105 -30.02 6.02 6.58
C ASP A 105 -29.29 6.19 7.93
N GLY A 106 -28.99 7.43 8.32
CA GLY A 106 -28.40 7.74 9.62
C GLY A 106 -27.27 8.77 9.54
N ASP A 107 -26.49 8.88 10.60
CA ASP A 107 -25.32 9.76 10.65
C ASP A 107 -24.19 9.17 11.49
N PHE A 108 -22.99 9.72 11.31
CA PHE A 108 -21.79 9.33 12.05
C PHE A 108 -21.50 10.28 13.22
N THR A 109 -22.48 11.03 13.75
CA THR A 109 -22.22 12.03 14.82
C THR A 109 -21.62 11.42 16.09
N HIS A 110 -21.83 10.13 16.30
CA HIS A 110 -21.31 9.35 17.41
C HIS A 110 -19.93 8.72 17.15
N ALA A 111 -19.50 8.63 15.89
CA ALA A 111 -18.25 7.99 15.49
C ALA A 111 -17.07 8.97 15.66
N ASN A 112 -15.99 8.49 16.29
CA ASN A 112 -14.74 9.25 16.39
C ASN A 112 -14.11 9.39 15.00
N LYS A 113 -13.53 10.54 14.68
CA LYS A 113 -12.94 10.81 13.36
C LYS A 113 -11.51 11.31 13.50
N GLY A 114 -10.61 10.69 12.77
CA GLY A 114 -9.18 11.02 12.78
C GLY A 114 -8.60 11.12 11.37
N GLU A 115 -7.44 11.76 11.28
CA GLU A 115 -6.57 11.66 10.12
C GLU A 115 -5.14 11.43 10.61
N ARG A 116 -4.40 10.54 9.94
CA ARG A 116 -3.02 10.19 10.30
C ARG A 116 -2.10 10.37 9.11
N LYS A 117 -0.92 10.93 9.40
CA LYS A 117 0.14 11.18 8.41
C LYS A 117 1.48 10.68 8.93
N PHE A 118 2.09 9.78 8.17
CA PHE A 118 3.49 9.38 8.27
C PHE A 118 3.87 8.71 6.94
N ALA A 119 3.90 9.51 5.87
CA ALA A 119 4.09 9.03 4.51
C ALA A 119 3.21 7.78 4.25
N CYS A 120 3.75 6.78 3.56
CA CYS A 120 3.05 5.54 3.22
C CYS A 120 2.80 4.59 4.40
N LEU A 121 3.33 4.85 5.61
CA LEU A 121 3.14 4.01 6.80
C LEU A 121 1.80 4.25 7.50
N ALA A 122 1.17 5.39 7.24
CA ALA A 122 0.03 5.85 8.05
C ALA A 122 -1.16 4.89 8.05
N GLY A 123 -1.36 4.10 6.98
CA GLY A 123 -2.43 3.10 6.88
C GLY A 123 -2.31 2.03 7.97
N THR A 124 -1.13 1.43 8.08
CA THR A 124 -0.81 0.45 9.12
C THR A 124 -0.98 1.03 10.53
N GLN A 125 -0.49 2.25 10.76
CA GLN A 125 -0.66 2.88 12.08
C GLN A 125 -2.12 3.23 12.43
N ALA A 126 -2.97 3.47 11.42
CA ALA A 126 -4.40 3.68 11.65
C ALA A 126 -5.11 2.35 12.01
N ILE A 127 -4.69 1.23 11.41
CA ILE A 127 -5.11 -0.11 11.82
C ILE A 127 -4.72 -0.37 13.29
N ASP A 128 -3.49 -0.05 13.68
CA ASP A 128 -3.04 -0.21 15.07
C ASP A 128 -3.88 0.60 16.07
N ASP A 129 -4.20 1.85 15.72
CA ASP A 129 -5.03 2.70 16.57
C ASP A 129 -6.44 2.13 16.73
N ALA A 130 -7.00 1.57 15.65
CA ALA A 130 -8.30 0.90 15.65
C ALA A 130 -8.26 -0.39 16.49
N TYR A 131 -7.24 -1.23 16.28
CA TYR A 131 -6.99 -2.43 17.06
C TYR A 131 -6.90 -2.13 18.55
N ASN A 132 -6.07 -1.16 18.93
CA ASN A 132 -5.89 -0.74 20.31
C ASN A 132 -7.17 -0.16 20.93
N TRP A 133 -7.98 0.57 20.15
CA TRP A 133 -9.26 1.10 20.58
C TRP A 133 -10.28 -0.01 20.90
N ILE A 134 -10.34 -1.06 20.06
CA ILE A 134 -11.18 -2.25 20.28
C ILE A 134 -10.67 -3.05 21.48
N ARG A 135 -9.37 -3.37 21.52
CA ARG A 135 -8.75 -4.15 22.62
C ARG A 135 -8.88 -3.46 23.98
N ALA A 136 -8.97 -2.13 24.02
CA ALA A 136 -9.25 -1.36 25.22
C ALA A 136 -10.73 -1.37 25.65
N GLY A 137 -11.64 -2.01 24.89
CA GLY A 137 -13.08 -2.04 25.12
C GLY A 137 -13.77 -0.69 24.91
N ARG A 138 -13.13 0.25 24.20
CA ARG A 138 -13.68 1.59 23.96
C ARG A 138 -14.65 1.62 22.78
N ASN A 139 -14.67 0.56 21.98
CA ASN A 139 -15.50 0.42 20.80
C ASN A 139 -16.99 0.23 21.08
N ARG A 140 -17.32 -0.33 22.25
CA ARG A 140 -18.71 -0.60 22.67
C ARG A 140 -19.46 -1.50 21.66
N GLY A 141 -18.75 -2.48 21.10
CA GLY A 141 -19.29 -3.43 20.12
C GLY A 141 -19.53 -2.82 18.73
N ARG A 142 -18.72 -1.82 18.35
CA ARG A 142 -18.73 -1.22 17.01
C ARG A 142 -17.39 -1.44 16.31
N ALA A 143 -17.43 -1.55 15.00
CA ALA A 143 -16.23 -1.64 14.19
C ALA A 143 -15.58 -0.26 13.99
N ALA A 144 -14.33 -0.27 13.53
CA ALA A 144 -13.65 0.91 13.01
C ALA A 144 -13.52 0.80 11.48
N LEU A 145 -13.80 1.89 10.78
CA LEU A 145 -13.55 2.05 9.36
C LEU A 145 -12.23 2.79 9.17
N VAL A 146 -11.19 2.07 8.75
CA VAL A 146 -9.87 2.64 8.44
C VAL A 146 -9.74 2.76 6.93
N ILE A 147 -9.42 3.95 6.44
CA ILE A 147 -9.36 4.24 5.00
C ILE A 147 -7.99 4.80 4.67
N SER A 148 -7.22 4.10 3.83
CA SER A 148 -6.02 4.65 3.20
C SER A 148 -6.38 5.18 1.82
N THR A 149 -5.98 6.40 1.48
CA THR A 149 -6.33 7.04 0.20
C THR A 149 -5.29 8.07 -0.19
N ASP A 150 -4.77 7.97 -1.40
CA ASP A 150 -3.71 8.86 -1.87
C ASP A 150 -3.74 9.05 -3.39
N THR A 151 -3.20 10.18 -3.80
CA THR A 151 -2.75 10.45 -5.17
C THR A 151 -1.24 10.63 -5.13
N ALA A 152 -0.50 9.63 -5.60
CA ALA A 152 0.95 9.70 -5.74
C ALA A 152 1.30 10.39 -7.05
N LEU A 153 1.68 11.67 -6.96
CA LEU A 153 2.05 12.52 -8.09
C LEU A 153 3.48 13.05 -7.90
N TYR A 154 4.30 12.98 -8.95
CA TYR A 154 5.65 13.52 -9.02
C TYR A 154 5.73 14.56 -10.14
N GLU A 155 6.73 15.44 -10.08
CA GLU A 155 6.96 16.41 -11.15
C GLU A 155 7.30 15.68 -12.46
N ARG A 156 6.75 16.14 -13.60
CA ARG A 156 7.05 15.53 -14.90
C ARG A 156 8.56 15.60 -15.19
N GLY A 157 9.14 14.47 -15.57
CA GLY A 157 10.58 14.30 -15.78
C GLY A 157 11.36 13.87 -14.53
N ASP A 158 10.74 13.85 -13.35
CA ASP A 158 11.36 13.27 -12.16
C ASP A 158 11.54 11.75 -12.31
N PRO A 159 12.63 11.15 -11.77
CA PRO A 159 12.81 9.70 -11.79
C PRO A 159 11.66 8.89 -11.18
N GLY A 160 10.88 9.48 -10.27
CA GLY A 160 9.70 8.90 -9.65
C GLY A 160 8.42 8.97 -10.49
N GLU A 161 8.39 9.72 -11.60
CA GLU A 161 7.19 9.94 -12.43
C GLU A 161 6.55 8.61 -12.87
N ALA A 162 7.36 7.64 -13.26
CA ALA A 162 6.90 6.32 -13.72
C ALA A 162 6.37 5.40 -12.60
N THR A 163 6.42 5.85 -11.33
CA THR A 163 5.93 5.08 -10.17
C THR A 163 4.61 5.61 -9.62
N GLN A 164 4.05 6.65 -10.24
CA GLN A 164 2.79 7.29 -9.85
C GLN A 164 1.61 6.33 -9.86
N GLY A 165 0.60 6.65 -9.05
CA GLY A 165 -0.64 5.90 -8.91
C GLY A 165 -1.64 6.62 -8.02
N ALA A 166 -2.92 6.26 -8.10
CA ALA A 166 -3.96 6.81 -7.25
C ALA A 166 -5.07 5.80 -6.96
N GLY A 167 -5.49 5.76 -5.71
CA GLY A 167 -6.56 4.87 -5.28
C GLY A 167 -6.72 4.84 -3.76
N ALA A 168 -7.70 4.07 -3.32
CA ALA A 168 -8.05 3.92 -1.92
C ALA A 168 -8.33 2.46 -1.54
N VAL A 169 -8.05 2.14 -0.28
CA VAL A 169 -8.44 0.89 0.37
C VAL A 169 -9.14 1.24 1.68
N ALA A 170 -10.40 0.83 1.80
CA ALA A 170 -11.15 0.87 3.05
C ALA A 170 -11.06 -0.49 3.73
N MET A 171 -10.88 -0.50 5.05
CA MET A 171 -10.69 -1.70 5.86
C MET A 171 -11.58 -1.61 7.10
N LEU A 172 -12.40 -2.64 7.33
CA LEU A 172 -13.22 -2.78 8.52
C LEU A 172 -12.40 -3.51 9.58
N ILE A 173 -12.09 -2.85 10.68
CA ILE A 173 -11.39 -3.45 11.81
C ILE A 173 -12.42 -3.79 12.89
N ASP A 174 -12.52 -5.06 13.25
CA ASP A 174 -13.51 -5.55 14.21
C ASP A 174 -13.00 -6.73 15.05
N GLU A 175 -13.79 -7.10 16.06
CA GLU A 175 -13.70 -8.36 16.78
C GLU A 175 -14.14 -9.54 15.89
N ASP A 176 -13.53 -10.71 16.08
CA ASP A 176 -13.82 -11.94 15.33
C ASP A 176 -13.76 -11.75 13.78
N PRO A 177 -12.62 -11.28 13.24
CA PRO A 177 -12.51 -10.84 11.84
C PRO A 177 -12.60 -11.99 10.83
N SER A 178 -13.16 -11.68 9.66
CA SER A 178 -13.31 -12.61 8.55
C SER A 178 -12.05 -12.78 7.68
N ILE A 179 -11.19 -11.77 7.52
CA ILE A 179 -10.01 -11.86 6.62
C ILE A 179 -8.77 -12.28 7.38
N VAL A 180 -8.31 -11.45 8.32
CA VAL A 180 -7.11 -11.70 9.11
C VAL A 180 -7.26 -11.21 10.54
N ALA A 181 -6.69 -11.95 11.50
CA ALA A 181 -6.45 -11.45 12.85
C ALA A 181 -5.03 -10.90 12.99
N LEU A 182 -4.89 -9.79 13.70
CA LEU A 182 -3.61 -9.11 13.88
C LEU A 182 -2.89 -9.61 15.14
N SER A 183 -1.60 -9.90 15.00
CA SER A 183 -0.72 -10.20 16.14
C SER A 183 -0.61 -9.00 17.09
N THR A 184 -0.26 -9.28 18.35
CA THR A 184 0.17 -8.23 19.29
C THR A 184 1.66 -7.90 19.17
N ASP A 185 2.41 -8.74 18.48
CA ASP A 185 3.86 -8.62 18.34
C ASP A 185 4.16 -7.80 17.08
N GLN A 186 4.98 -6.75 17.26
CA GLN A 186 5.32 -5.78 16.23
C GLN A 186 6.80 -5.42 16.38
N GLY A 187 7.50 -5.30 15.25
CA GLY A 187 8.87 -4.81 15.20
C GLY A 187 8.96 -3.50 14.43
N TYR A 188 9.86 -2.61 14.87
CA TYR A 188 10.00 -1.27 14.31
C TYR A 188 11.45 -0.93 13.96
N GLY A 189 11.64 -0.34 12.78
CA GLY A 189 12.86 0.36 12.41
C GLY A 189 12.52 1.83 12.18
N SER A 190 13.02 2.76 13.01
CA SER A 190 12.62 4.18 12.93
C SER A 190 13.80 5.11 13.16
N LYS A 191 13.92 6.13 12.32
CA LYS A 191 14.98 7.15 12.41
C LYS A 191 14.61 8.41 11.65
N ASP A 192 15.05 9.56 12.15
CA ASP A 192 14.98 10.84 11.43
C ASP A 192 15.85 10.80 10.16
N GLU A 193 15.20 10.87 9.01
CA GLU A 193 15.81 10.80 7.68
C GLU A 193 15.18 11.84 6.75
N THR A 194 15.92 12.21 5.72
CA THR A 194 15.50 13.19 4.70
C THR A 194 15.65 12.56 3.32
N ASP A 195 15.01 11.41 3.13
CA ASP A 195 15.02 10.65 1.88
C ASP A 195 13.90 11.10 0.93
N PHE A 196 12.72 11.35 1.49
CA PHE A 196 11.53 11.85 0.80
C PHE A 196 10.73 12.75 1.73
N LEU A 197 10.37 13.95 1.26
CA LEU A 197 9.58 14.90 2.03
C LEU A 197 8.82 15.88 1.14
N LYS A 198 7.69 16.39 1.65
CA LYS A 198 6.85 17.42 1.02
C LYS A 198 6.81 18.68 1.89
N PRO A 199 7.88 19.50 1.95
CA PRO A 199 7.91 20.72 2.76
C PRO A 199 7.06 21.83 2.12
N ASN A 200 5.76 21.88 2.43
CA ASN A 200 4.80 22.88 1.92
C ASN A 200 4.74 22.98 0.38
N GLN A 201 4.94 21.85 -0.30
CA GLN A 201 4.86 21.70 -1.75
C GLN A 201 4.09 20.43 -2.06
N GLN A 202 3.49 20.37 -3.24
CA GLN A 202 2.74 19.18 -3.66
C GLN A 202 3.67 18.02 -4.01
N PHE A 203 4.60 18.27 -4.94
CA PHE A 203 5.53 17.25 -5.39
C PHE A 203 6.59 16.97 -4.32
N PRO A 204 6.92 15.71 -4.08
CA PRO A 204 7.95 15.37 -3.10
C PRO A 204 9.34 15.75 -3.60
N SER A 205 10.20 16.18 -2.68
CA SER A 205 11.64 16.16 -2.91
C SER A 205 12.16 14.77 -2.56
N VAL A 206 12.77 14.09 -3.53
CA VAL A 206 13.22 12.70 -3.38
C VAL A 206 14.69 12.54 -3.78
N ASP A 207 15.47 11.88 -2.92
CA ASP A 207 16.75 11.27 -3.32
C ASP A 207 16.49 9.77 -3.53
N GLY A 208 16.27 9.37 -4.79
CA GLY A 208 15.87 7.99 -5.10
C GLY A 208 16.88 6.92 -4.67
N LYS A 209 18.18 7.22 -4.71
CA LYS A 209 19.22 6.27 -4.25
C LYS A 209 19.20 6.16 -2.73
N ARG A 210 19.11 7.29 -2.03
CA ARG A 210 19.03 7.31 -0.57
C ARG A 210 17.73 6.68 -0.07
N SER A 211 16.60 6.92 -0.74
CA SER A 211 15.28 6.36 -0.38
C SER A 211 15.30 4.84 -0.39
N VAL A 212 15.92 4.21 -1.40
CA VAL A 212 16.11 2.75 -1.41
C VAL A 212 16.98 2.31 -0.23
N GLN A 213 18.07 2.99 0.07
CA GLN A 213 18.94 2.62 1.20
C GLN A 213 18.24 2.76 2.55
N VAL A 214 17.46 3.82 2.75
CA VAL A 214 16.70 4.07 3.98
C VAL A 214 15.60 3.02 4.13
N TYR A 215 14.81 2.75 3.09
CA TYR A 215 13.82 1.68 3.07
C TYR A 215 14.43 0.35 3.53
N LEU A 216 15.52 -0.08 2.88
CA LEU A 216 16.15 -1.36 3.18
C LEU A 216 16.75 -1.41 4.61
N SER A 217 17.25 -0.28 5.11
CA SER A 217 17.76 -0.18 6.48
C SER A 217 16.65 -0.27 7.53
N ARG A 218 15.56 0.46 7.32
CA ARG A 218 14.41 0.44 8.25
C ARG A 218 13.73 -0.93 8.24
N MET A 219 13.59 -1.58 7.08
CA MET A 219 13.04 -2.96 7.00
C MET A 219 13.89 -3.97 7.76
N ARG A 220 15.23 -3.91 7.64
CA ARG A 220 16.12 -4.78 8.42
C ARG A 220 15.96 -4.55 9.92
N GLU A 221 15.96 -3.28 10.36
CA GLU A 221 15.80 -2.94 11.78
C GLU A 221 14.43 -3.38 12.32
N ALA A 222 13.35 -3.25 11.54
CA ALA A 222 12.04 -3.73 11.92
C ALA A 222 11.99 -5.26 12.05
N LEU A 223 12.71 -5.98 11.20
CA LEU A 223 12.81 -7.44 11.26
C LEU A 223 13.55 -7.90 12.52
N GLU A 224 14.72 -7.29 12.78
CA GLU A 224 15.52 -7.56 13.99
C GLU A 224 14.75 -7.22 15.28
N ASP A 225 13.97 -6.13 15.29
CA ASP A 225 13.13 -5.75 16.43
C ASP A 225 11.92 -6.69 16.60
N TYR A 226 11.33 -7.17 15.50
CA TYR A 226 10.24 -8.15 15.53
C TYR A 226 10.71 -9.46 16.17
N GLU A 227 11.86 -10.00 15.72
CA GLU A 227 12.50 -11.19 16.32
C GLU A 227 12.86 -11.00 17.80
N SER A 228 13.00 -9.75 18.29
CA SER A 228 13.27 -9.48 19.70
C SER A 228 12.05 -9.67 20.62
N VAL A 229 10.84 -9.63 20.05
CA VAL A 229 9.56 -9.81 20.76
C VAL A 229 8.87 -11.12 20.38
N THR A 230 9.33 -11.79 19.33
CA THR A 230 8.91 -13.15 18.92
C THR A 230 10.05 -14.16 19.12
N ASP A 231 9.89 -15.37 18.57
CA ASP A 231 11.02 -16.24 18.28
C ASP A 231 11.70 -15.79 16.96
N ASP A 232 12.91 -16.30 16.70
CA ASP A 232 13.58 -16.14 15.39
C ASP A 232 12.65 -16.67 14.29
N ILE A 233 12.54 -15.93 13.18
CA ILE A 233 11.65 -16.33 12.09
C ILE A 233 12.32 -17.35 11.17
N GLU A 234 11.54 -18.29 10.66
CA GLU A 234 11.93 -19.27 9.64
C GLU A 234 11.22 -18.99 8.30
N LEU A 235 11.77 -19.49 7.19
CA LEU A 235 11.18 -19.25 5.86
C LEU A 235 9.77 -19.83 5.71
N ASP A 236 9.48 -20.91 6.42
CA ASP A 236 8.24 -21.66 6.33
C ASP A 236 7.16 -21.16 7.33
N ASP A 237 7.47 -20.15 8.15
CA ASP A 237 6.52 -19.56 9.11
C ASP A 237 5.40 -18.76 8.45
N PHE A 238 5.60 -18.33 7.19
CA PHE A 238 4.71 -17.43 6.48
C PHE A 238 4.42 -17.90 5.07
N VAL A 239 3.14 -17.87 4.68
CA VAL A 239 2.72 -18.25 3.32
C VAL A 239 2.92 -17.13 2.30
N TYR A 240 2.87 -15.87 2.76
CA TYR A 240 3.18 -14.70 1.95
C TYR A 240 3.82 -13.58 2.79
N ALA A 241 4.59 -12.71 2.13
CA ALA A 241 5.17 -11.53 2.74
C ALA A 241 4.78 -10.26 1.96
N PRO A 242 3.64 -9.61 2.27
CA PRO A 242 3.25 -8.35 1.63
C PRO A 242 4.12 -7.17 2.10
N PHE A 243 4.79 -6.52 1.16
CA PHE A 243 5.58 -5.31 1.42
C PHE A 243 4.85 -4.06 0.96
N HIS A 244 5.12 -2.92 1.61
CA HIS A 244 4.91 -1.62 0.97
C HIS A 244 5.67 -1.59 -0.36
N THR A 245 4.94 -1.33 -1.44
CA THR A 245 5.40 -1.48 -2.83
C THR A 245 5.34 -0.13 -3.55
N PRO A 246 6.40 0.72 -3.48
CA PRO A 246 6.53 1.87 -4.38
C PRO A 246 6.64 1.43 -5.84
N PHE A 247 7.40 0.36 -6.06
CA PHE A 247 7.46 -0.39 -7.30
C PHE A 247 8.04 -1.78 -7.01
N PRO A 248 7.67 -2.82 -7.77
CA PRO A 248 8.12 -4.20 -7.52
C PRO A 248 9.63 -4.40 -7.43
N GLY A 249 10.43 -3.64 -8.19
CA GLY A 249 11.88 -3.68 -8.15
C GLY A 249 12.50 -3.29 -6.81
N MET A 250 11.81 -2.49 -5.99
CA MET A 250 12.25 -2.17 -4.62
C MET A 250 11.98 -3.36 -3.70
N VAL A 251 10.81 -3.99 -3.81
CA VAL A 251 10.43 -5.18 -3.02
C VAL A 251 11.37 -6.34 -3.32
N ARG A 252 11.77 -6.56 -4.58
CA ARG A 252 12.80 -7.56 -4.93
C ARG A 252 14.09 -7.43 -4.12
N LYS A 253 14.53 -6.20 -3.84
CA LYS A 253 15.75 -5.96 -3.04
C LYS A 253 15.50 -6.21 -1.55
N ALA A 254 14.31 -5.84 -1.07
CA ALA A 254 13.91 -6.03 0.32
C ALA A 254 13.76 -7.51 0.67
N ALA A 255 13.07 -8.26 -0.19
CA ALA A 255 12.88 -9.69 -0.07
C ALA A 255 14.22 -10.45 -0.06
N LEU A 256 15.16 -10.09 -0.94
CA LEU A 256 16.51 -10.69 -0.93
C LEU A 256 17.27 -10.40 0.37
N LEU A 257 17.12 -9.21 0.93
CA LEU A 257 17.73 -8.85 2.22
C LEU A 257 17.13 -9.63 3.38
N ALA A 258 15.80 -9.74 3.43
CA ALA A 258 15.09 -10.52 4.43
C ALA A 258 15.45 -12.00 4.30
N TYR A 259 15.41 -12.57 3.09
CA TYR A 259 15.80 -13.95 2.85
C TYR A 259 17.20 -14.24 3.36
N ARG A 260 18.21 -13.42 2.99
CA ARG A 260 19.59 -13.58 3.47
C ARG A 260 19.65 -13.57 5.00
N HIS A 261 18.91 -12.67 5.65
CA HIS A 261 18.85 -12.57 7.10
C HIS A 261 18.30 -13.87 7.72
N VAL A 262 17.14 -14.31 7.26
CA VAL A 262 16.42 -15.49 7.78
C VAL A 262 17.21 -16.78 7.60
N ILE A 263 17.83 -16.99 6.44
CA ILE A 263 18.56 -18.25 6.20
C ILE A 263 19.90 -18.33 6.95
N ARG A 264 20.34 -17.27 7.62
CA ARG A 264 21.65 -17.23 8.25
C ARG A 264 21.74 -18.24 9.40
N ASP A 265 22.83 -19.02 9.40
CA ASP A 265 23.09 -20.09 10.37
C ASP A 265 22.00 -21.18 10.41
N SER A 266 21.22 -21.30 9.32
CA SER A 266 20.19 -22.33 9.12
C SER A 266 20.64 -23.43 8.15
N GLU A 267 19.83 -24.49 8.03
CA GLU A 267 20.07 -25.55 7.03
C GLU A 267 20.02 -25.01 5.59
N TYR A 268 19.22 -23.98 5.32
CA TYR A 268 19.15 -23.33 4.02
C TYR A 268 20.46 -22.65 3.62
N GLU A 269 21.22 -22.07 4.57
CA GLU A 269 22.57 -21.55 4.27
C GLU A 269 23.56 -22.70 4.04
N ASP A 270 23.44 -23.79 4.79
CA ASP A 270 24.32 -24.96 4.62
C ASP A 270 24.16 -25.60 3.24
N GLU A 271 22.93 -25.69 2.73
CA GLU A 271 22.65 -26.17 1.37
C GLU A 271 23.25 -25.25 0.30
N LEU A 272 23.13 -23.94 0.48
CA LEU A 272 23.69 -22.94 -0.44
C LEU A 272 25.22 -22.85 -0.38
N ALA A 273 25.83 -23.26 0.73
CA ALA A 273 27.27 -23.14 0.95
C ALA A 273 28.10 -23.92 -0.09
N ASP A 274 27.57 -25.03 -0.59
CA ASP A 274 28.21 -25.84 -1.63
C ASP A 274 28.15 -25.17 -3.02
N GLU A 275 27.17 -24.29 -3.27
CA GLU A 275 26.97 -23.59 -4.55
C GLU A 275 27.66 -22.21 -4.59
N ILE A 276 27.39 -21.37 -3.60
CA ILE A 276 27.78 -19.95 -3.57
C ILE A 276 28.65 -19.58 -2.36
N GLY A 277 29.04 -20.57 -1.55
CA GLY A 277 29.76 -20.35 -0.29
C GLY A 277 28.86 -19.94 0.86
N ARG A 278 29.42 -19.92 2.08
CA ARG A 278 28.71 -19.38 3.26
C ARG A 278 28.61 -17.86 3.18
N GLN A 279 27.58 -17.29 3.79
CA GLN A 279 27.46 -15.83 3.80
C GLN A 279 28.68 -15.22 4.53
N PRO A 280 29.24 -14.12 4.02
CA PRO A 280 30.33 -13.41 4.69
C PRO A 280 29.98 -13.07 6.15
N ARG A 281 30.91 -13.30 7.08
CA ARG A 281 30.79 -12.87 8.48
C ARG A 281 31.72 -11.69 8.72
N GLU A 282 31.25 -10.65 9.39
CA GLU A 282 32.02 -9.40 9.56
C GLU A 282 33.39 -9.62 10.23
N ASP A 283 33.48 -10.56 11.18
CA ASP A 283 34.72 -10.91 11.88
C ASP A 283 35.81 -11.55 10.98
N ASP A 284 35.44 -12.00 9.78
CA ASP A 284 36.37 -12.60 8.81
C ASP A 284 37.10 -11.55 7.95
N PHE A 285 36.75 -10.27 8.07
CA PHE A 285 37.29 -9.19 7.23
C PHE A 285 38.09 -8.17 8.04
N ALA A 286 39.12 -7.60 7.41
CA ALA A 286 40.02 -6.64 8.05
C ALA A 286 39.36 -5.27 8.29
N ASP A 287 38.37 -4.92 7.47
CA ASP A 287 37.65 -3.66 7.51
C ASP A 287 36.24 -3.82 6.94
N ARG A 288 35.41 -2.81 7.25
CA ARG A 288 33.99 -2.78 6.89
C ARG A 288 33.77 -2.73 5.37
N GLU A 289 34.64 -2.03 4.63
CA GLU A 289 34.49 -1.86 3.18
C GLU A 289 34.64 -3.20 2.46
N SER A 290 35.65 -3.98 2.85
CA SER A 290 35.89 -5.33 2.33
C SER A 290 34.73 -6.28 2.65
N TYR A 291 34.17 -6.21 3.87
CA TYR A 291 32.99 -6.98 4.24
C TYR A 291 31.76 -6.61 3.40
N GLU A 292 31.52 -5.31 3.19
CA GLU A 292 30.40 -4.84 2.37
C GLU A 292 30.55 -5.24 0.90
N GLU A 293 31.76 -5.29 0.36
CA GLU A 293 32.03 -5.82 -0.97
C GLU A 293 31.68 -7.31 -1.07
N ALA A 294 32.18 -8.12 -0.13
CA ALA A 294 31.87 -9.55 -0.10
C ALA A 294 30.36 -9.82 0.05
N ILE A 295 29.65 -9.04 0.86
CA ILE A 295 28.18 -9.14 0.99
C ILE A 295 27.48 -8.80 -0.33
N ARG A 296 27.96 -7.78 -1.06
CA ARG A 296 27.38 -7.44 -2.37
C ARG A 296 27.56 -8.58 -3.37
N ASP A 297 28.76 -9.14 -3.45
CA ASP A 297 29.06 -10.27 -4.35
C ASP A 297 28.20 -11.49 -3.99
N TYR A 298 28.12 -11.83 -2.70
CA TYR A 298 27.27 -12.92 -2.21
C TYR A 298 25.79 -12.72 -2.57
N MET A 299 25.24 -11.52 -2.34
CA MET A 299 23.85 -11.19 -2.68
C MET A 299 23.58 -11.28 -4.19
N ASP A 300 24.57 -10.93 -5.01
CA ASP A 300 24.48 -11.05 -6.46
C ASP A 300 24.43 -12.52 -6.92
N GLU A 301 25.12 -13.43 -6.25
CA GLU A 301 25.02 -14.87 -6.49
C GLU A 301 23.71 -15.44 -5.92
N LEU A 302 23.38 -15.12 -4.66
CA LEU A 302 22.18 -15.59 -3.95
C LEU A 302 20.90 -15.38 -4.77
N LYS A 303 20.70 -14.19 -5.35
CA LYS A 303 19.49 -13.87 -6.12
C LYS A 303 19.30 -14.73 -7.39
N ARG A 304 20.34 -15.45 -7.81
CA ARG A 304 20.35 -16.32 -9.00
C ARG A 304 20.14 -17.80 -8.66
N THR A 305 20.16 -18.16 -7.38
CA THR A 305 19.97 -19.53 -6.92
C THR A 305 18.51 -19.97 -7.10
N GLU A 306 18.31 -21.25 -7.42
CA GLU A 306 16.96 -21.82 -7.58
C GLU A 306 16.16 -21.74 -6.28
N GLN A 307 16.83 -21.95 -5.15
CA GLN A 307 16.21 -21.91 -3.83
C GLN A 307 15.61 -20.53 -3.51
N TYR A 308 16.38 -19.44 -3.71
CA TYR A 308 15.85 -18.08 -3.53
C TYR A 308 14.74 -17.76 -4.52
N GLN A 309 14.91 -18.11 -5.80
CA GLN A 309 13.91 -17.82 -6.84
C GLN A 309 12.59 -18.53 -6.55
N SER A 310 12.64 -19.80 -6.15
CA SER A 310 11.45 -20.58 -5.78
C SER A 310 10.72 -19.98 -4.57
N TRP A 311 11.46 -19.56 -3.54
CA TRP A 311 10.88 -18.88 -2.38
C TRP A 311 10.24 -17.54 -2.79
N TYR A 312 10.98 -16.71 -3.53
CA TYR A 312 10.50 -15.39 -3.96
C TYR A 312 9.23 -15.51 -4.83
N ASP A 313 9.22 -16.43 -5.79
CA ASP A 313 8.09 -16.66 -6.69
C ASP A 313 6.84 -17.19 -5.94
N THR A 314 7.04 -17.85 -4.80
CA THR A 314 5.95 -18.40 -3.99
C THR A 314 5.41 -17.40 -2.97
N VAL A 315 6.30 -16.70 -2.26
CA VAL A 315 5.98 -15.92 -1.05
C VAL A 315 5.82 -14.42 -1.34
N VAL A 316 6.51 -13.88 -2.34
CA VAL A 316 6.62 -12.42 -2.55
C VAL A 316 6.05 -11.97 -3.89
N GLU A 317 6.43 -12.64 -4.99
CA GLU A 317 5.98 -12.26 -6.34
C GLU A 317 4.46 -12.12 -6.49
N PRO A 318 3.63 -12.99 -5.86
CA PRO A 318 2.18 -12.88 -5.95
C PRO A 318 1.59 -11.66 -5.23
N THR A 319 2.28 -11.11 -4.24
CA THR A 319 1.82 -9.91 -3.51
C THR A 319 1.93 -8.65 -4.35
N LEU A 320 2.58 -8.70 -5.51
CA LEU A 320 2.90 -7.53 -6.33
C LEU A 320 1.90 -7.33 -7.49
N GLY A 321 1.04 -8.30 -7.76
CA GLY A 321 0.15 -8.36 -8.92
C GLY A 321 -0.64 -7.07 -9.17
N LEU A 322 -1.40 -6.63 -8.17
CA LEU A 322 -2.19 -5.39 -8.29
C LEU A 322 -1.32 -4.14 -8.46
N SER A 323 -0.22 -4.01 -7.71
CA SER A 323 0.69 -2.86 -7.82
C SER A 323 1.31 -2.70 -9.21
N ARG A 324 1.49 -3.80 -9.98
CA ARG A 324 1.96 -3.73 -11.38
C ARG A 324 1.00 -2.96 -12.28
N GLU A 325 -0.29 -3.02 -11.96
CA GLU A 325 -1.38 -2.51 -12.80
C GLU A 325 -1.91 -1.13 -12.37
N VAL A 326 -1.44 -0.61 -11.24
CA VAL A 326 -1.94 0.65 -10.67
C VAL A 326 -0.84 1.63 -10.25
N GLY A 327 0.41 1.18 -10.13
CA GLY A 327 1.52 1.99 -9.60
C GLY A 327 1.52 2.09 -8.07
N ASN A 328 2.03 3.19 -7.53
CA ASN A 328 2.13 3.40 -6.09
C ASN A 328 0.91 4.14 -5.53
N TRP A 329 0.19 3.52 -4.60
CA TRP A 329 -0.92 4.16 -3.87
C TRP A 329 -0.54 4.65 -2.46
N TYR A 330 0.74 4.94 -2.23
CA TYR A 330 1.29 5.39 -0.96
C TYR A 330 0.74 4.58 0.24
N THR A 331 -0.12 5.18 1.08
CA THR A 331 -0.63 4.54 2.31
C THR A 331 -1.43 3.27 2.06
N SER A 332 -2.03 3.12 0.88
CA SER A 332 -2.78 1.92 0.50
C SER A 332 -1.92 0.78 -0.03
N SER A 333 -0.65 1.03 -0.36
CA SER A 333 0.18 0.12 -1.15
C SER A 333 0.40 -1.25 -0.48
N VAL A 334 0.71 -1.29 0.82
CA VAL A 334 0.89 -2.57 1.53
C VAL A 334 -0.43 -3.34 1.69
N HIS A 335 -1.55 -2.63 1.80
CA HIS A 335 -2.88 -3.24 1.91
C HIS A 335 -3.35 -3.79 0.57
N LEU A 336 -2.99 -3.13 -0.54
CA LEU A 336 -3.18 -3.66 -1.88
C LEU A 336 -2.32 -4.92 -2.11
N ALA A 337 -1.08 -4.92 -1.60
CA ALA A 337 -0.22 -6.10 -1.66
C ALA A 337 -0.79 -7.30 -0.88
N ARG A 338 -1.39 -7.05 0.30
CA ARG A 338 -2.13 -8.06 1.06
C ARG A 338 -3.28 -8.66 0.26
N VAL A 339 -4.11 -7.82 -0.37
CA VAL A 339 -5.21 -8.29 -1.22
C VAL A 339 -4.68 -9.08 -2.41
N SER A 340 -3.61 -8.63 -3.06
CA SER A 340 -2.97 -9.37 -4.16
C SER A 340 -2.51 -10.77 -3.73
N ALA A 341 -1.94 -10.89 -2.53
CA ALA A 341 -1.53 -12.19 -1.97
C ALA A 341 -2.73 -13.14 -1.78
N LEU A 342 -3.81 -12.64 -1.16
CA LEU A 342 -5.02 -13.44 -0.94
C LEU A 342 -5.77 -13.77 -2.23
N ARG A 343 -5.65 -12.95 -3.27
CA ARG A 343 -6.18 -13.28 -4.60
C ARG A 343 -5.42 -14.44 -5.24
N ASP A 344 -4.10 -14.43 -5.18
CA ASP A 344 -3.30 -15.57 -5.66
C ASP A 344 -3.59 -16.85 -4.84
N ALA A 345 -3.80 -16.73 -3.53
CA ALA A 345 -4.25 -17.85 -2.70
C ALA A 345 -5.58 -18.45 -3.19
N LEU A 346 -6.54 -17.58 -3.56
CA LEU A 346 -7.83 -17.99 -4.09
C LEU A 346 -7.67 -18.74 -5.42
N ASP A 347 -6.83 -18.21 -6.32
CA ASP A 347 -6.54 -18.82 -7.62
C ASP A 347 -5.87 -20.20 -7.51
N ARG A 348 -5.08 -20.42 -6.44
CA ARG A 348 -4.45 -21.71 -6.12
C ARG A 348 -5.41 -22.72 -5.47
N ASP A 349 -6.63 -22.33 -5.15
CA ASP A 349 -7.60 -23.09 -4.34
C ASP A 349 -6.99 -23.64 -3.04
N ALA A 350 -6.05 -22.90 -2.44
CA ALA A 350 -5.33 -23.32 -1.25
C ALA A 350 -6.15 -23.05 0.03
N GLU A 351 -6.20 -24.02 0.96
CA GLU A 351 -6.79 -23.81 2.29
C GLU A 351 -5.76 -23.15 3.21
N PHE A 352 -5.66 -21.82 3.18
CA PHE A 352 -4.73 -21.06 4.03
C PHE A 352 -5.33 -20.57 5.36
N VAL A 353 -6.41 -21.18 5.83
CA VAL A 353 -6.99 -20.81 7.13
C VAL A 353 -5.97 -21.12 8.22
N ASP A 354 -5.79 -20.17 9.14
CA ASP A 354 -4.79 -20.19 10.22
C ASP A 354 -3.31 -20.10 9.78
N ASP A 355 -3.03 -19.99 8.48
CA ASP A 355 -1.69 -19.62 7.99
C ASP A 355 -1.41 -18.13 8.23
N THR A 356 -0.12 -17.77 8.21
CA THR A 356 0.36 -16.45 8.60
C THR A 356 0.92 -15.65 7.42
N LEU A 357 0.57 -14.38 7.36
CA LEU A 357 1.20 -13.36 6.51
C LEU A 357 2.23 -12.57 7.32
N LEU A 358 3.40 -12.27 6.75
CA LEU A 358 4.36 -11.32 7.33
C LEU A 358 4.26 -9.98 6.61
N VAL A 359 3.58 -9.01 7.22
CA VAL A 359 3.34 -7.71 6.60
C VAL A 359 4.46 -6.74 6.93
N ALA A 360 5.05 -6.12 5.91
CA ALA A 360 6.17 -5.19 6.03
C ALA A 360 5.80 -3.80 5.49
N SER A 361 5.44 -2.89 6.38
CA SER A 361 4.99 -1.53 6.05
C SER A 361 6.14 -0.53 6.15
N TYR A 362 6.11 0.53 5.34
CA TYR A 362 7.14 1.57 5.35
C TYR A 362 6.58 2.94 5.02
N GLY A 363 7.18 3.97 5.61
CA GLY A 363 6.98 5.37 5.25
C GLY A 363 8.28 6.14 5.41
N SER A 364 8.61 6.98 4.43
CA SER A 364 9.78 7.86 4.47
C SER A 364 9.73 8.89 5.59
N GLY A 365 10.91 9.40 5.99
CA GLY A 365 11.10 10.30 7.13
C GLY A 365 11.83 9.75 8.37
N ALA A 366 12.01 8.46 8.66
CA ALA A 366 11.46 7.23 8.06
C ALA A 366 11.20 6.18 9.15
N GLN A 367 10.17 5.35 8.93
CA GLN A 367 9.85 4.20 9.77
C GLN A 367 9.38 3.01 8.93
N ALA A 368 9.78 1.81 9.34
CA ALA A 368 9.20 0.54 8.94
C ALA A 368 8.55 -0.15 10.14
N GLU A 369 7.58 -0.99 9.84
CA GLU A 369 6.88 -1.85 10.80
C GLU A 369 6.70 -3.23 10.20
N ILE A 370 7.01 -4.26 10.98
CA ILE A 370 6.76 -5.66 10.63
C ILE A 370 5.87 -6.30 11.68
N HIS A 371 4.82 -6.99 11.23
CA HIS A 371 3.91 -7.74 12.08
C HIS A 371 3.33 -8.95 11.34
N ALA A 372 2.86 -9.92 12.12
CA ALA A 372 2.17 -11.10 11.60
C ALA A 372 0.65 -10.91 11.57
N GLU A 373 0.00 -11.50 10.56
CA GLU A 373 -1.44 -11.57 10.42
C GLU A 373 -1.89 -13.01 10.14
N THR A 374 -2.84 -13.54 10.92
CA THR A 374 -3.35 -14.91 10.74
C THR A 374 -4.62 -14.91 9.90
N ILE A 375 -4.64 -15.65 8.80
CA ILE A 375 -5.77 -15.76 7.88
C ILE A 375 -6.97 -16.45 8.55
N ARG A 376 -8.19 -15.94 8.32
CA ARG A 376 -9.43 -16.39 8.97
C ARG A 376 -10.44 -16.97 7.99
N GLU A 377 -11.31 -17.86 8.48
CA GLU A 377 -12.22 -18.68 7.65
C GLU A 377 -13.05 -17.90 6.60
N GLY A 378 -13.38 -16.62 6.84
CA GLY A 378 -14.17 -15.80 5.94
C GLY A 378 -13.40 -15.18 4.76
N TRP A 379 -12.07 -15.33 4.70
CA TRP A 379 -11.22 -14.58 3.78
C TRP A 379 -11.60 -14.78 2.31
N ARG A 380 -11.96 -16.01 1.91
CA ARG A 380 -12.31 -16.33 0.53
C ARG A 380 -13.50 -15.51 0.04
N ALA A 381 -14.58 -15.48 0.81
CA ALA A 381 -15.80 -14.77 0.43
C ALA A 381 -15.58 -13.25 0.34
N GLU A 382 -14.75 -12.69 1.24
CA GLU A 382 -14.41 -11.26 1.23
C GLU A 382 -13.59 -10.87 0.00
N ILE A 383 -12.66 -11.74 -0.44
CA ILE A 383 -11.80 -11.52 -1.61
C ILE A 383 -12.56 -11.76 -2.91
N GLU A 384 -13.39 -12.82 -2.99
CA GLU A 384 -14.27 -13.11 -4.14
C GLU A 384 -15.28 -11.99 -4.39
N GLY A 385 -15.72 -11.30 -3.33
CA GLY A 385 -16.68 -10.22 -3.43
C GLY A 385 -16.09 -8.88 -3.89
N LEU A 386 -14.78 -8.80 -4.19
CA LEU A 386 -14.16 -7.56 -4.67
C LEU A 386 -14.43 -7.35 -6.17
N ASP A 387 -14.60 -6.10 -6.56
CA ASP A 387 -14.89 -5.64 -7.93
C ASP A 387 -13.67 -4.99 -8.61
N ILE A 388 -12.47 -5.21 -8.07
CA ILE A 388 -11.25 -4.53 -8.53
C ILE A 388 -10.90 -4.91 -9.98
N ASP A 389 -11.18 -6.13 -10.44
CA ASP A 389 -10.89 -6.52 -11.82
C ASP A 389 -11.79 -5.79 -12.81
N GLU A 390 -13.07 -5.64 -12.48
CA GLU A 390 -14.02 -4.84 -13.25
C GLU A 390 -13.57 -3.38 -13.30
N GLN A 391 -13.18 -2.80 -12.14
CA GLN A 391 -12.66 -1.44 -12.09
C GLN A 391 -11.42 -1.28 -12.99
N LEU A 392 -10.43 -2.15 -12.88
CA LEU A 392 -9.19 -2.06 -13.66
C LEU A 392 -9.43 -2.18 -15.16
N ALA A 393 -10.40 -3.01 -15.58
CA ALA A 393 -10.80 -3.20 -16.96
C ALA A 393 -11.63 -2.05 -17.53
N ALA A 394 -12.38 -1.33 -16.69
CA ALA A 394 -13.23 -0.21 -17.09
C ALA A 394 -12.49 1.13 -17.25
N ARG A 395 -11.23 1.22 -16.79
CA ARG A 395 -10.45 2.46 -16.83
C ARG A 395 -10.26 3.01 -18.26
N TYR A 396 -10.21 4.33 -18.36
CA TYR A 396 -9.92 5.04 -19.60
C TYR A 396 -8.41 5.03 -19.90
N ASP A 397 -8.02 4.55 -21.09
CA ASP A 397 -6.61 4.55 -21.54
C ASP A 397 -6.19 5.95 -22.00
N LEU A 398 -5.29 6.60 -21.25
CA LEU A 398 -4.77 7.92 -21.56
C LEU A 398 -3.75 7.90 -22.71
N THR A 399 -3.89 8.85 -23.63
CA THR A 399 -2.79 9.29 -24.50
C THR A 399 -1.80 10.14 -23.72
N TRP A 400 -0.60 10.38 -24.26
CA TRP A 400 0.40 11.25 -23.61
C TRP A 400 -0.13 12.67 -23.37
N SER A 401 -0.80 13.26 -24.35
CA SER A 401 -1.35 14.62 -24.22
C SER A 401 -2.45 14.68 -23.15
N GLU A 402 -3.28 13.65 -23.02
CA GLU A 402 -4.30 13.61 -21.98
C GLU A 402 -3.67 13.39 -20.60
N TYR A 403 -2.60 12.60 -20.49
CA TYR A 403 -1.81 12.50 -19.26
C TYR A 403 -1.22 13.85 -18.84
N GLU A 404 -0.69 14.63 -19.78
CA GLU A 404 -0.20 15.99 -19.50
C GLU A 404 -1.32 16.89 -18.97
N ASP A 405 -2.50 16.79 -19.55
CA ASP A 405 -3.69 17.53 -19.13
C ASP A 405 -4.15 17.12 -17.71
N VAL A 406 -4.21 15.82 -17.42
CA VAL A 406 -4.53 15.28 -16.09
C VAL A 406 -3.48 15.74 -15.06
N HIS A 407 -2.20 15.69 -15.41
CA HIS A 407 -1.12 16.12 -14.54
C HIS A 407 -1.24 17.61 -14.18
N ASP A 408 -1.49 18.46 -15.18
CA ASP A 408 -1.68 19.90 -15.02
C ASP A 408 -2.88 20.24 -14.11
N VAL A 409 -3.99 19.52 -14.20
CA VAL A 409 -5.20 19.74 -13.37
C VAL A 409 -4.97 19.39 -11.91
N HIS A 410 -4.21 18.33 -11.67
CA HIS A 410 -3.91 17.90 -10.32
C HIS A 410 -2.77 18.72 -9.69
N GLU A 411 -2.03 19.55 -10.45
CA GLU A 411 -0.98 20.44 -9.95
C GLU A 411 -1.56 21.71 -9.28
N TYR A 412 -1.32 21.86 -7.97
CA TYR A 412 -1.90 22.92 -7.12
C TYR A 412 -1.49 24.34 -7.52
N ASP A 413 -0.29 24.49 -8.08
CA ASP A 413 0.26 25.80 -8.47
C ASP A 413 -0.06 26.16 -9.93
N MET A 414 -0.70 25.26 -10.68
CA MET A 414 -1.10 25.50 -12.05
C MET A 414 -2.55 25.98 -12.15
N ASP A 415 -2.71 27.24 -12.55
CA ASP A 415 -3.98 27.71 -13.10
C ASP A 415 -4.08 27.25 -14.55
N VAL A 416 -4.66 26.08 -14.77
CA VAL A 416 -5.05 25.61 -16.09
C VAL A 416 -6.12 26.58 -16.58
N GLY A 417 -5.71 27.60 -17.34
CA GLY A 417 -6.60 28.63 -17.90
C GLY A 417 -7.63 28.12 -18.91
N ARG A 418 -7.91 26.80 -18.91
CA ARG A 418 -8.92 26.06 -19.66
C ARG A 418 -9.57 25.04 -18.71
N GLU A 419 -10.88 24.87 -18.80
CA GLU A 419 -11.56 23.71 -18.20
C GLU A 419 -11.12 22.46 -18.96
N ILE A 420 -10.75 21.40 -18.23
CA ILE A 420 -10.48 20.08 -18.81
C ILE A 420 -11.78 19.28 -18.70
N GLU A 421 -12.22 18.72 -19.83
CA GLU A 421 -13.42 17.88 -19.91
C GLU A 421 -13.15 16.54 -19.20
N GLU A 422 -14.19 15.97 -18.59
CA GLU A 422 -14.11 14.62 -18.04
C GLU A 422 -13.78 13.56 -19.10
N PHE A 423 -13.01 12.54 -18.70
CA PHE A 423 -12.73 11.39 -19.56
C PHE A 423 -13.72 10.25 -19.34
N THR A 424 -14.27 10.18 -18.13
CA THR A 424 -15.22 9.16 -17.69
C THR A 424 -16.52 9.80 -17.24
N GLN A 425 -17.63 9.09 -17.46
CA GLN A 425 -18.94 9.53 -17.03
C GLN A 425 -19.26 8.89 -15.68
N PRO A 426 -19.53 9.69 -14.63
CA PRO A 426 -19.82 9.11 -13.33
C PRO A 426 -21.13 8.30 -13.30
N GLU A 427 -21.08 7.14 -12.67
CA GLU A 427 -22.23 6.24 -12.49
C GLU A 427 -22.10 5.51 -11.14
N SER A 428 -23.12 5.62 -10.28
CA SER A 428 -23.16 4.98 -8.96
C SER A 428 -21.94 5.26 -8.08
N GLU A 429 -21.46 6.50 -8.06
CA GLU A 429 -20.24 6.90 -7.35
C GLU A 429 -20.33 8.32 -6.74
N PHE A 430 -19.48 8.58 -5.74
CA PHE A 430 -19.25 9.93 -5.23
C PHE A 430 -18.34 10.72 -6.16
N VAL A 431 -18.71 11.97 -6.43
CA VAL A 431 -17.96 12.88 -7.30
C VAL A 431 -17.66 14.19 -6.61
N PHE A 432 -16.52 14.79 -6.94
CA PHE A 432 -16.19 16.15 -6.59
C PHE A 432 -16.97 17.13 -7.49
N THR A 433 -17.74 18.04 -6.88
CA THR A 433 -18.63 18.98 -7.61
C THR A 433 -18.17 20.44 -7.54
N GLY A 434 -16.95 20.67 -7.05
CA GLY A 434 -16.34 22.00 -6.96
C GLY A 434 -16.20 22.52 -5.53
N TRP A 435 -16.10 23.85 -5.42
CA TRP A 435 -15.77 24.52 -4.15
C TRP A 435 -16.94 25.32 -3.58
N GLY A 436 -17.00 25.36 -2.25
CA GLY A 436 -17.87 26.24 -1.49
C GLY A 436 -17.27 27.62 -1.23
N ARG A 437 -17.92 28.38 -0.35
CA ARG A 437 -17.61 29.81 -0.17
C ARG A 437 -16.30 30.06 0.59
N MET A 438 -15.83 29.07 1.32
CA MET A 438 -14.60 29.07 2.10
C MET A 438 -13.51 28.21 1.44
N ASN A 439 -13.65 27.90 0.14
CA ASN A 439 -12.83 26.92 -0.59
C ASN A 439 -12.94 25.50 -0.04
N GLU A 440 -13.96 25.18 0.75
CA GLU A 440 -14.27 23.81 1.13
C GLU A 440 -14.68 23.01 -0.11
N ARG A 441 -14.17 21.79 -0.25
CA ARG A 441 -14.57 20.89 -1.34
C ARG A 441 -16.00 20.40 -1.14
N LYS A 442 -16.74 20.24 -2.23
CA LYS A 442 -18.12 19.70 -2.24
C LYS A 442 -18.17 18.40 -3.01
N TYR A 443 -19.07 17.53 -2.55
CA TYR A 443 -19.23 16.20 -3.11
C TYR A 443 -20.71 15.85 -3.19
N GLU A 444 -21.08 15.11 -4.22
CA GLU A 444 -22.41 14.56 -4.42
C GLU A 444 -22.30 13.08 -4.82
N TYR A 445 -23.31 12.28 -4.49
CA TYR A 445 -23.44 10.94 -5.05
C TYR A 445 -24.22 11.00 -6.36
N VAL A 446 -23.66 10.45 -7.42
CA VAL A 446 -24.32 10.28 -8.72
C VAL A 446 -24.89 8.86 -8.76
N GLU A 447 -26.20 8.73 -8.95
CA GLU A 447 -26.88 7.43 -9.07
C GLU A 447 -26.54 6.70 -10.37
#